data_AF-A0A0W8DW07-F1
#
_entry.id   AF-A0A0W8DW07-F1
#
_cell.length_a   1.000
_cell.length_b   1.000
_cell.length_c   1.000
_cell.angle_alpha   90.00
_cell.angle_beta   90.00
_cell.angle_gamma   90.00
#
_symmetry.space_group_name_H-M   'P 1'
#
loop_
_entity.id
_entity.type
_entity.pdbx_description
1 polymer ?
#
loop_
_entity_poly.entity_id
_entity_poly.type
_entity_poly.pdbx_seq_one_letter_code
_entity_poly.pdbx_strand_id
1 'polypeptide(L)'
;MRTEGLVRDIGVSSFGKGHLLKLAKTWRVKPAVNQVELHPWLARRDTVKFCEDQGIILEAYSPLAQGKKMDDPVIMEIAKELNATQAQVMVAWSLAKGFIALPKSVRESHIKSNLDASNQKLSVNQMMKLGNLDEYFISGWDPIRHHNV
;
A
#
# COMPACT_ATOMS: atom_id res chain seq x y z
N MET A 1 -7.31 -24.64 -9.94
CA MET A 1 -8.22 -23.52 -9.58
C MET A 1 -8.51 -22.54 -10.73
N ARG A 2 -7.62 -21.63 -11.14
CA ARG A 2 -7.96 -20.61 -12.18
C ARG A 2 -8.26 -21.24 -13.55
N THR A 3 -7.42 -22.16 -14.02
CA THR A 3 -7.61 -22.88 -15.29
C THR A 3 -8.79 -23.85 -15.26
N GLU A 4 -9.24 -24.23 -14.08
CA GLU A 4 -10.45 -25.04 -13.85
C GLU A 4 -11.71 -24.16 -13.71
N GLY A 5 -11.57 -22.82 -13.75
CA GLY A 5 -12.69 -21.89 -13.61
C GLY A 5 -13.22 -21.72 -12.17
N LEU A 6 -12.53 -22.23 -11.15
CA LEU A 6 -12.96 -22.12 -9.75
C LEU A 6 -12.79 -20.70 -9.17
N VAL A 7 -11.86 -19.93 -9.72
CA VAL A 7 -11.57 -18.54 -9.33
C VAL A 7 -11.32 -17.70 -10.58
N ARG A 8 -11.72 -16.42 -10.56
CA ARG A 8 -11.48 -15.49 -11.67
C ARG A 8 -10.00 -15.15 -11.80
N ASP A 9 -9.40 -14.76 -10.68
CA ASP A 9 -8.01 -14.33 -10.60
C ASP A 9 -7.30 -14.94 -9.39
N ILE A 10 -5.97 -14.98 -9.48
CA ILE A 10 -5.09 -15.43 -8.41
C ILE A 10 -4.03 -14.37 -8.16
N GLY A 11 -3.67 -14.17 -6.90
CA GLY A 11 -2.67 -13.21 -6.47
C GLY A 11 -1.72 -13.82 -5.47
N VAL A 12 -0.78 -13.02 -5.02
CA VAL A 12 0.09 -13.31 -3.88
C VAL A 12 -0.06 -12.23 -2.83
N SER A 13 0.41 -12.51 -1.62
CA SER A 13 0.47 -11.53 -0.54
C SER A 13 1.82 -11.63 0.14
N SER A 14 2.37 -10.51 0.58
CA SER A 14 3.63 -10.41 1.32
C SER A 14 4.87 -10.82 0.50
N PHE A 15 4.81 -10.74 -0.83
CA PHE A 15 5.94 -11.08 -1.69
C PHE A 15 6.78 -9.84 -1.99
N GLY A 16 8.04 -9.86 -1.56
CA GLY A 16 9.04 -8.87 -1.98
C GLY A 16 9.62 -9.20 -3.34
N LYS A 17 10.43 -8.30 -3.90
CA LYS A 17 11.07 -8.48 -5.22
C LYS A 17 11.78 -9.84 -5.38
N GLY A 18 12.52 -10.30 -4.37
CA GLY A 18 13.20 -11.61 -4.40
C GLY A 18 12.22 -12.79 -4.56
N HIS A 19 11.13 -12.79 -3.79
CA HIS A 19 10.06 -13.80 -3.89
C HIS A 19 9.41 -13.77 -5.28
N LEU A 20 9.10 -12.58 -5.79
CA LEU A 20 8.47 -12.41 -7.11
C LEU A 20 9.39 -12.87 -8.23
N LEU A 21 10.69 -12.56 -8.18
CA LEU A 21 11.67 -13.05 -9.16
C LEU A 21 11.76 -14.58 -9.15
N LYS A 22 11.73 -15.21 -7.97
CA LYS A 22 11.73 -16.67 -7.86
C LYS A 22 10.45 -17.28 -8.44
N LEU A 23 9.29 -16.71 -8.11
CA LEU A 23 7.99 -17.13 -8.63
C LEU A 23 7.89 -16.95 -10.15
N ALA A 24 8.43 -15.85 -10.68
CA ALA A 24 8.40 -15.53 -12.11
C ALA A 24 9.10 -16.57 -12.98
N LYS A 25 10.06 -17.32 -12.42
CA LYS A 25 10.75 -18.42 -13.12
C LYS A 25 9.85 -19.63 -13.36
N THR A 26 8.76 -19.78 -12.60
CA THR A 26 7.95 -21.01 -12.61
C THR A 26 6.45 -20.76 -12.77
N TRP A 27 5.99 -19.50 -12.75
CA TRP A 27 4.56 -19.22 -12.81
C TRP A 27 3.96 -19.69 -14.15
N ARG A 28 2.85 -20.43 -14.10
CA ARG A 28 2.05 -20.74 -15.29
C ARG A 28 1.03 -19.63 -15.57
N VAL A 29 0.64 -18.94 -14.51
CA VAL A 29 -0.27 -17.81 -14.51
C VAL A 29 0.39 -16.73 -13.66
N LYS A 30 0.65 -15.56 -14.26
CA LYS A 30 1.16 -14.39 -13.54
C LYS A 30 0.13 -13.93 -12.50
N PRO A 31 0.54 -13.63 -11.25
CA PRO A 31 -0.35 -13.06 -10.24
C PRO A 31 -1.00 -11.77 -10.75
N ALA A 32 -2.32 -11.63 -10.54
CA ALA A 32 -3.04 -10.41 -10.85
C ALA A 32 -2.71 -9.30 -9.84
N VAL A 33 -2.54 -9.69 -8.57
CA VAL A 33 -2.26 -8.78 -7.45
C VAL A 33 -1.08 -9.26 -6.62
N ASN A 34 -0.39 -8.32 -5.97
CA ASN A 34 0.48 -8.55 -4.83
C ASN A 34 0.04 -7.65 -3.67
N GLN A 35 -0.53 -8.24 -2.63
CA GLN A 35 -0.95 -7.51 -1.44
C GLN A 35 0.21 -7.38 -0.44
N VAL A 36 0.69 -6.17 -0.18
CA VAL A 36 1.86 -5.92 0.69
C VAL A 36 1.63 -4.73 1.61
N GLU A 37 2.40 -4.64 2.69
CA GLU A 37 2.34 -3.48 3.58
C GLU A 37 2.90 -2.27 2.86
N LEU A 38 2.06 -1.25 2.68
CA LEU A 38 2.41 -0.01 2.02
C LEU A 38 1.76 1.15 2.75
N HIS A 39 2.58 2.11 3.15
CA HIS A 39 2.19 3.39 3.73
C HIS A 39 3.39 4.34 3.62
N PRO A 40 3.28 5.64 3.93
CA PRO A 40 4.35 6.61 3.67
C PRO A 40 5.73 6.23 4.22
N TRP A 41 5.78 5.59 5.40
CA TRP A 41 7.01 5.12 6.04
C TRP A 41 7.56 3.78 5.54
N LEU A 42 6.86 3.12 4.60
CA LEU A 42 7.23 1.82 4.04
C LEU A 42 6.77 1.74 2.59
N ALA A 43 7.51 2.38 1.69
CA ALA A 43 7.11 2.49 0.30
C ALA A 43 7.50 1.27 -0.56
N ARG A 44 8.40 0.40 -0.06
CA ARG A 44 8.89 -0.83 -0.73
C ARG A 44 9.22 -0.63 -2.22
N ARG A 45 9.98 0.42 -2.51
CA ARG A 45 10.18 0.96 -3.88
C ARG A 45 10.60 -0.09 -4.91
N ASP A 46 11.46 -1.05 -4.53
CA ASP A 46 11.94 -2.11 -5.40
C ASP A 46 10.86 -3.14 -5.78
N THR A 47 10.03 -3.50 -4.81
CA THR A 47 8.90 -4.42 -4.95
C THR A 47 7.78 -3.74 -5.73
N VAL A 48 7.48 -2.48 -5.40
CA VAL A 48 6.51 -1.66 -6.13
C VAL A 48 6.88 -1.55 -7.60
N LYS A 49 8.13 -1.14 -7.88
CA LYS A 49 8.62 -1.02 -9.27
C LYS A 49 8.54 -2.34 -10.02
N PHE A 50 8.91 -3.46 -9.40
CA PHE A 50 8.81 -4.76 -10.05
C PHE A 50 7.36 -5.11 -10.40
N CYS A 51 6.42 -4.89 -9.47
CA CYS A 51 5.00 -5.13 -9.73
C CYS A 51 4.48 -4.25 -10.87
N GLU A 52 4.81 -2.95 -10.87
CA GLU A 52 4.44 -2.01 -11.94
C GLU A 52 5.00 -2.47 -13.31
N ASP A 53 6.30 -2.77 -13.39
CA ASP A 53 6.96 -3.22 -14.62
C ASP A 53 6.36 -4.55 -15.16
N GLN A 54 5.79 -5.38 -14.28
CA GLN A 54 5.15 -6.64 -14.64
C GLN A 54 3.64 -6.53 -14.83
N GLY A 55 3.03 -5.36 -14.58
CA GLY A 55 1.57 -5.20 -14.59
C GLY A 55 0.85 -6.02 -13.52
N ILE A 56 1.48 -6.17 -12.34
CA ILE A 56 0.88 -6.77 -11.14
C ILE A 56 0.32 -5.62 -10.30
N ILE A 57 -0.97 -5.66 -9.98
CA ILE A 57 -1.62 -4.62 -9.17
C ILE A 57 -1.16 -4.74 -7.71
N LEU A 58 -0.90 -3.61 -7.08
CA LEU A 58 -0.53 -3.56 -5.66
C LEU A 58 -1.76 -3.28 -4.80
N GLU A 59 -1.98 -4.15 -3.82
CA GLU A 59 -2.94 -3.91 -2.75
C GLU A 59 -2.17 -3.52 -1.48
N ALA A 60 -2.41 -2.31 -0.98
CA ALA A 60 -1.79 -1.79 0.23
C ALA A 60 -2.60 -2.28 1.45
N TYR A 61 -2.09 -3.32 2.13
CA TYR A 61 -2.59 -3.67 3.46
C TYR A 61 -1.98 -2.74 4.52
N SER A 62 -2.68 -2.59 5.65
CA SER A 62 -2.31 -1.65 6.72
C SER A 62 -1.94 -0.25 6.21
N PRO A 63 -2.73 0.36 5.30
CA PRO A 63 -2.38 1.66 4.71
C PRO A 63 -2.34 2.80 5.72
N LEU A 64 -2.84 2.58 6.94
CA LEU A 64 -2.83 3.50 8.07
C LEU A 64 -1.73 3.17 9.09
N ALA A 65 -0.75 2.31 8.77
CA ALA A 65 0.30 1.86 9.69
C ALA A 65 -0.23 1.37 11.06
N GLN A 66 -1.42 0.74 11.07
CA GLN A 66 -2.15 0.34 12.27
C GLN A 66 -2.43 1.48 13.27
N GLY A 67 -2.60 2.72 12.79
CA GLY A 67 -2.82 3.90 13.62
C GLY A 67 -1.55 4.47 14.25
N LYS A 68 -0.38 3.92 13.93
CA LYS A 68 0.92 4.43 14.41
C LYS A 68 1.33 5.64 13.56
N LYS A 69 2.14 6.53 14.15
CA LYS A 69 2.72 7.73 13.51
C LYS A 69 1.68 8.73 12.96
N MET A 70 0.45 8.70 13.47
CA MET A 70 -0.61 9.65 13.10
C MET A 70 -0.30 11.09 13.55
N ASP A 71 0.66 11.24 14.46
CA ASP A 71 1.21 12.49 15.00
C ASP A 71 2.46 12.97 14.24
N ASP A 72 2.83 12.33 13.13
CA ASP A 72 3.93 12.81 12.28
C ASP A 72 3.65 14.24 11.79
N PRO A 73 4.59 15.20 11.98
CA PRO A 73 4.37 16.60 11.61
C PRO A 73 4.01 16.79 10.14
N VAL A 74 4.55 15.98 9.22
CA VAL A 74 4.26 16.07 7.79
C VAL A 74 2.82 15.65 7.51
N ILE A 75 2.34 14.58 8.16
CA ILE A 75 0.97 14.11 8.02
C ILE A 75 -0.01 15.15 8.57
N MET A 76 0.27 15.72 9.75
CA MET A 76 -0.57 16.75 10.37
C MET A 76 -0.61 18.05 9.55
N GLU A 77 0.54 18.49 9.03
CA GLU A 77 0.63 19.67 8.16
C GLU A 77 -0.25 19.49 6.91
N ILE A 78 -0.10 18.37 6.20
CA ILE A 78 -0.85 18.08 4.97
C ILE A 78 -2.34 17.91 5.26
N ALA A 79 -2.70 17.25 6.36
CA ALA A 79 -4.09 17.09 6.79
C ALA A 79 -4.76 18.46 7.01
N LYS A 80 -4.05 19.40 7.64
CA LYS A 80 -4.51 20.77 7.84
C LYS A 80 -4.66 21.53 6.52
N GLU A 81 -3.67 21.43 5.62
CA GLU A 81 -3.72 22.07 4.29
C GLU A 81 -4.92 21.60 3.47
N LEU A 82 -5.27 20.31 3.56
CA LEU A 82 -6.37 19.71 2.80
C LEU A 82 -7.73 19.78 3.51
N ASN A 83 -7.79 20.29 4.75
CA ASN A 83 -8.96 20.18 5.62
C ASN A 83 -9.50 18.73 5.69
N ALA A 84 -8.58 17.78 5.88
CA ALA A 84 -8.81 16.35 5.90
C ALA A 84 -8.30 15.72 7.19
N THR A 85 -8.67 14.47 7.46
CA THR A 85 -8.08 13.69 8.56
C THR A 85 -6.72 13.11 8.16
N GLN A 86 -5.88 12.77 9.14
CA GLN A 86 -4.60 12.08 8.87
C GLN A 86 -4.82 10.76 8.14
N ALA A 87 -5.86 10.01 8.51
CA ALA A 87 -6.23 8.77 7.84
C ALA A 87 -6.59 9.00 6.35
N GLN A 88 -7.31 10.08 6.05
CA GLN A 88 -7.61 10.46 4.66
C GLN A 88 -6.35 10.79 3.88
N VAL A 89 -5.38 11.50 4.46
CA VAL A 89 -4.10 11.78 3.80
C VAL A 89 -3.36 10.48 3.44
N MET A 90 -3.31 9.52 4.36
CA MET A 90 -2.63 8.24 4.13
C MET A 90 -3.31 7.37 3.05
N VAL A 91 -4.65 7.34 3.05
CA VAL A 91 -5.41 6.63 2.00
C VAL A 91 -5.24 7.36 0.67
N ALA A 92 -5.35 8.69 0.63
CA ALA A 92 -5.16 9.49 -0.58
C ALA A 92 -3.75 9.31 -1.17
N TRP A 93 -2.73 9.18 -0.33
CA TRP A 93 -1.37 8.86 -0.77
C TRP A 93 -1.32 7.51 -1.48
N SER A 94 -1.94 6.47 -0.89
CA SER A 94 -1.99 5.13 -1.50
C SER A 94 -2.69 5.16 -2.86
N LEU A 95 -3.81 5.89 -2.97
CA LEU A 95 -4.55 6.06 -4.21
C LEU A 95 -3.75 6.84 -5.26
N ALA A 96 -3.08 7.93 -4.86
CA ALA A 96 -2.23 8.73 -5.75
C ALA A 96 -1.00 7.95 -6.26
N LYS A 97 -0.55 6.95 -5.51
CA LYS A 97 0.49 6.00 -5.93
C LYS A 97 -0.04 4.88 -6.85
N GLY A 98 -1.34 4.81 -7.10
CA GLY A 98 -1.98 3.78 -7.93
C GLY A 98 -2.23 2.46 -7.20
N PHE A 99 -2.18 2.45 -5.86
CA PHE A 99 -2.43 1.25 -5.07
C PHE A 99 -3.93 1.09 -4.76
N ILE A 100 -4.38 -0.14 -4.59
CA ILE A 100 -5.67 -0.45 -3.96
C ILE A 100 -5.48 -0.41 -2.45
N ALA A 101 -6.00 0.62 -1.78
CA ALA A 101 -5.87 0.76 -0.32
C ALA A 101 -6.92 -0.07 0.43
N LEU A 102 -6.50 -0.82 1.45
CA LEU A 102 -7.37 -1.68 2.27
C LEU A 102 -7.41 -1.24 3.74
N PRO A 103 -7.95 -0.05 4.08
CA PRO A 103 -8.06 0.40 5.47
C PRO A 103 -9.13 -0.40 6.22
N LYS A 104 -8.82 -0.85 7.44
CA LYS A 104 -9.77 -1.52 8.35
C LYS A 104 -10.38 -0.51 9.32
N SER A 105 -11.68 -0.62 9.56
CA SER A 105 -12.35 0.02 10.69
C SER A 105 -13.56 -0.80 11.15
N VAL A 106 -13.90 -0.68 12.43
CA VAL A 106 -15.17 -1.18 13.02
C VAL A 106 -16.15 -0.04 13.33
N ARG A 107 -15.70 1.22 13.23
CA ARG A 107 -16.51 2.41 13.45
C ARG A 107 -17.03 2.91 12.10
N GLU A 108 -18.34 3.03 11.97
CA GLU A 108 -19.01 3.52 10.76
C GLU A 108 -18.51 4.89 10.31
N SER A 109 -18.34 5.82 11.25
CA SER A 109 -17.80 7.16 10.96
C SER A 109 -16.42 7.13 10.31
N HIS A 110 -15.55 6.23 10.76
CA HIS A 110 -14.21 6.04 10.17
C HIS A 110 -14.29 5.33 8.82
N ILE A 111 -15.22 4.38 8.62
CA ILE A 111 -15.43 3.72 7.33
C ILE A 111 -15.81 4.77 6.27
N LYS A 112 -16.77 5.64 6.62
CA LYS A 112 -17.18 6.75 5.75
C LYS A 112 -16.03 7.72 5.49
N SER A 113 -15.32 8.16 6.54
CA SER A 113 -14.17 9.07 6.39
C SER A 113 -13.06 8.47 5.50
N ASN A 114 -12.75 7.19 5.65
CA ASN A 114 -11.76 6.49 4.83
C ASN A 114 -12.18 6.43 3.36
N LEU A 115 -13.47 6.23 3.08
CA LEU A 115 -14.00 6.25 1.72
C LEU A 115 -13.92 7.65 1.10
N ASP A 116 -14.23 8.68 1.88
CA ASP A 116 -14.17 10.09 1.47
C ASP A 116 -12.73 10.55 1.13
N ALA A 117 -11.70 9.79 1.53
CA ALA A 117 -10.31 10.05 1.15
C ALA A 117 -10.09 10.04 -0.36
N SER A 118 -10.92 9.33 -1.12
CA SER A 118 -10.88 9.31 -2.59
C SER A 118 -11.15 10.67 -3.24
N ASN A 119 -11.76 11.61 -2.50
CA ASN A 119 -12.00 12.98 -2.96
C ASN A 119 -10.77 13.89 -2.77
N GLN A 120 -9.76 13.44 -2.02
CA GLN A 120 -8.57 14.24 -1.73
C GLN A 120 -7.59 14.20 -2.90
N LYS A 121 -7.04 15.36 -3.25
CA LYS A 121 -6.02 15.49 -4.30
C LYS A 121 -4.74 16.04 -3.69
N LEU A 122 -3.74 15.18 -3.59
CA LEU A 122 -2.41 15.56 -3.13
C LEU A 122 -1.66 16.31 -4.24
N SER A 123 -1.12 17.47 -3.91
CA SER A 123 -0.20 18.19 -4.80
C SER A 123 1.11 17.43 -4.98
N VAL A 124 1.87 17.78 -6.02
CA VAL A 124 3.21 17.22 -6.25
C VAL A 124 4.11 17.43 -5.03
N ASN A 125 4.05 18.61 -4.40
CA ASN A 125 4.84 18.90 -3.21
C ASN A 125 4.46 18.03 -2.02
N GLN A 126 3.16 17.84 -1.77
CA GLN A 126 2.66 16.96 -0.71
C GLN A 126 3.06 15.49 -0.96
N MET A 127 2.96 15.02 -2.21
CA MET A 127 3.43 13.68 -2.60
C MET A 127 4.94 13.51 -2.37
N MET A 128 5.75 14.53 -2.67
CA MET A 128 7.19 14.51 -2.39
C MET A 128 7.48 14.47 -0.90
N LYS A 129 6.82 15.32 -0.08
CA LYS A 129 6.96 15.31 1.39
C LYS A 129 6.65 13.92 1.96
N LEU A 130 5.53 13.32 1.56
CA LEU A 130 5.12 11.98 1.99
C LEU A 130 6.08 10.88 1.51
N GLY A 131 6.59 11.00 0.28
CA GLY A 131 7.56 10.03 -0.27
C GLY A 131 8.92 10.05 0.42
N ASN A 132 9.27 11.14 1.11
CA ASN A 132 10.50 11.29 1.89
C ASN A 132 10.40 10.69 3.30
N LEU A 133 9.21 10.27 3.74
CA LEU A 133 9.02 9.62 5.04
C LEU A 133 9.48 8.15 5.07
N ASP A 134 9.84 7.58 3.91
CA ASP A 134 10.19 6.17 3.75
C ASP A 134 11.44 5.79 4.57
N GLU A 135 11.20 5.21 5.75
CA GLU A 135 12.23 4.79 6.71
C GLU A 135 12.26 3.26 6.90
N TYR A 136 11.51 2.53 6.07
CA TYR A 136 11.29 1.08 6.21
C TYR A 136 10.64 0.71 7.56
N PHE A 137 9.64 1.47 7.99
CA PHE A 137 8.89 1.20 9.23
C PHE A 137 7.89 0.05 9.01
N ILE A 138 8.04 -1.04 9.74
CA ILE A 138 7.09 -2.17 9.69
C ILE A 138 6.08 -2.00 10.83
N SER A 139 4.79 -1.84 10.53
CA SER A 139 3.76 -1.72 11.56
C SER A 139 3.38 -3.07 12.17
N GLY A 140 3.53 -4.16 11.40
CA GLY A 140 3.22 -5.53 11.79
C GLY A 140 4.44 -6.47 11.74
N TRP A 141 4.44 -7.39 10.78
CA TRP A 141 5.47 -8.43 10.59
C TRP A 141 6.20 -8.21 9.25
N ASP A 142 7.50 -8.51 9.15
CA ASP A 142 8.28 -8.35 7.91
C ASP A 142 8.63 -9.66 7.20
N PRO A 143 7.70 -10.26 6.45
CA PRO A 143 7.95 -11.49 5.69
C PRO A 143 9.05 -11.33 4.64
N ILE A 144 9.33 -10.11 4.19
CA ILE A 144 10.22 -9.88 3.04
C ILE A 144 11.68 -9.96 3.46
N ARG A 145 12.06 -9.41 4.63
CA ARG A 145 13.44 -9.57 5.14
C ARG A 145 13.67 -10.92 5.79
N HIS A 146 12.68 -11.47 6.50
CA HIS A 146 12.85 -12.75 7.21
C HIS A 146 13.12 -13.94 6.28
N HIS A 147 12.76 -13.83 5.00
CA HIS A 147 12.89 -14.91 4.02
C HIS A 147 14.08 -14.71 3.05
N ASN A 148 14.83 -13.61 3.17
CA ASN A 148 16.05 -13.36 2.39
C ASN A 148 17.27 -14.11 2.93
N VAL A 149 17.06 -15.28 3.56
CA VAL A 149 18.11 -16.18 4.05
C VAL A 149 18.47 -17.20 2.97
#